data_AF-A0A2G9M078-F1
#
_entry.id   AF-A0A2G9M078-F1
#
_cell.length_a   1.000
_cell.length_b   1.000
_cell.length_c   1.000
_cell.angle_alpha   90.00
_cell.angle_beta   90.00
_cell.angle_gamma   90.00
#
_symmetry.space_group_name_H-M   'P 1'
#
loop_
_entity.id
_entity.type
_entity.pdbx_description
1 polymer ?
#
loop_
_entity_poly.entity_id
_entity_poly.type
_entity_poly.pdbx_seq_one_letter_code
_entity_poly.pdbx_strand_id
1 'polypeptide(L)'
;ALRSRISAEQAKLEIMPKSQHQVQGREQADEAGRQQQQRREPTPVLQARVNDKRKLPRLSEEESKTFREMLEDLIGTRGAYLLDNKLTILGKVPVSELPATLTSLSTVYAAVFDGVIERDLVRVAEKAEVNFLVGMDSKIKPAETRITVMTINDLG
;
A
#
# COMPACT_ATOMS: atom_id res chain seq x y z
N ALA A 1 19.19 -56.69 4.03
CA ALA A 1 17.94 -57.23 4.61
C ALA A 1 16.77 -56.34 4.19
N LEU A 2 15.61 -56.91 3.87
CA LEU A 2 14.43 -56.16 3.42
C LEU A 2 13.34 -56.28 4.51
N ARG A 3 12.95 -55.17 5.15
CA ARG A 3 11.91 -55.16 6.19
C ARG A 3 10.58 -54.70 5.62
N SER A 4 9.61 -55.61 5.56
CA SER A 4 8.26 -55.35 5.05
C SER A 4 7.34 -54.72 6.09
N ARG A 5 6.56 -53.74 5.61
CA ARG A 5 5.18 -53.35 5.98
C ARG A 5 4.78 -53.32 7.47
N ILE A 6 4.42 -52.11 7.88
CA ILE A 6 3.61 -51.76 9.06
C ILE A 6 2.22 -52.43 8.97
N SER A 7 1.67 -52.93 10.09
CA SER A 7 0.22 -53.05 10.35
C SER A 7 -0.09 -53.52 11.79
N ALA A 8 -0.37 -52.56 12.68
CA ALA A 8 -1.04 -52.68 13.98
C ALA A 8 -1.49 -51.24 14.37
N GLU A 9 -2.53 -50.97 15.17
CA GLU A 9 -3.30 -51.83 16.09
C GLU A 9 -4.83 -51.74 15.86
N GLN A 10 -5.61 -52.45 16.68
CA GLN A 10 -7.07 -52.56 16.63
C GLN A 10 -7.69 -52.50 18.04
N ALA A 11 -8.64 -51.58 18.26
CA ALA A 11 -9.65 -51.66 19.32
C ALA A 11 -10.96 -51.03 18.77
N LYS A 12 -12.13 -51.69 18.68
CA LYS A 12 -12.85 -52.62 19.58
C LYS A 12 -13.44 -51.86 20.79
N LEU A 13 -14.74 -51.84 21.08
CA LEU A 13 -15.95 -52.56 20.57
C LEU A 13 -17.00 -51.44 20.16
N GLU A 14 -18.31 -51.53 19.89
CA GLU A 14 -19.40 -52.52 20.08
C GLU A 14 -20.46 -52.54 18.94
N ILE A 15 -20.96 -53.76 18.66
CA ILE A 15 -22.38 -54.23 18.54
C ILE A 15 -23.39 -53.50 17.60
N MET A 16 -24.23 -54.32 16.95
CA MET A 16 -25.20 -54.04 15.87
C MET A 16 -26.66 -54.29 16.38
N PRO A 17 -27.76 -54.38 15.59
CA PRO A 17 -27.97 -54.15 14.14
C PRO A 17 -29.28 -53.40 13.73
N LYS A 18 -29.40 -53.12 12.42
CA LYS A 18 -30.61 -53.05 11.54
C LYS A 18 -32.02 -52.86 12.18
N SER A 19 -32.77 -51.88 11.65
CA SER A 19 -33.92 -52.14 10.72
C SER A 19 -34.60 -50.84 10.22
N GLN A 20 -35.14 -50.86 8.99
CA GLN A 20 -36.13 -49.88 8.52
C GLN A 20 -37.54 -50.36 8.93
N HIS A 21 -38.46 -49.43 9.24
CA HIS A 21 -39.91 -49.61 9.05
C HIS A 21 -40.60 -48.25 8.90
N GLN A 22 -41.83 -48.24 8.37
CA GLN A 22 -42.54 -47.05 7.91
C GLN A 22 -44.03 -47.15 8.29
N VAL A 23 -44.50 -46.26 9.19
CA VAL A 23 -45.89 -45.74 9.34
C VAL A 23 -45.80 -44.60 10.36
N GLN A 24 -46.23 -43.36 10.08
CA GLN A 24 -47.61 -42.86 9.88
C GLN A 24 -48.33 -42.57 11.21
N GLY A 25 -48.52 -41.29 11.49
CA GLY A 25 -49.29 -40.71 12.60
C GLY A 25 -49.84 -39.36 12.16
N ARG A 26 -50.97 -38.93 12.73
CA ARG A 26 -51.78 -37.79 12.25
C ARG A 26 -52.01 -36.81 13.40
N GLU A 27 -52.68 -35.69 13.11
CA GLU A 27 -53.33 -34.78 14.08
C GLU A 27 -52.36 -33.87 14.87
N GLN A 28 -52.71 -32.64 15.27
CA GLN A 28 -53.96 -31.87 15.13
C GLN A 28 -53.66 -30.33 15.12
N ALA A 29 -54.70 -29.52 14.89
CA ALA A 29 -55.03 -28.17 15.41
C ALA A 29 -53.97 -27.37 16.26
N ASP A 30 -53.89 -26.02 16.24
CA ASP A 30 -54.84 -25.02 15.73
C ASP A 30 -54.24 -23.60 15.48
N GLU A 31 -55.09 -22.58 15.33
CA GLU A 31 -54.77 -21.20 14.92
C GLU A 31 -53.82 -20.39 15.86
N ALA A 32 -52.89 -19.64 15.24
CA ALA A 32 -52.26 -18.46 15.85
C ALA A 32 -51.77 -17.44 14.79
N GLY A 33 -52.65 -17.02 13.88
CA GLY A 33 -52.29 -16.05 12.84
C GLY A 33 -52.01 -14.65 13.39
N ARG A 34 -50.74 -14.21 13.41
CA ARG A 34 -50.40 -12.79 13.60
C ARG A 34 -49.36 -12.28 12.62
N GLN A 35 -49.80 -11.36 11.78
CA GLN A 35 -48.98 -10.61 10.83
C GLN A 35 -48.00 -9.72 11.62
N GLN A 36 -46.70 -9.95 11.47
CA GLN A 36 -45.71 -8.89 11.64
C GLN A 36 -44.91 -8.73 10.37
N GLN A 37 -45.35 -7.76 9.58
CA GLN A 37 -44.78 -7.34 8.30
C GLN A 37 -43.47 -6.60 8.57
N GLN A 38 -42.45 -7.31 9.07
CA GLN A 38 -41.16 -6.72 9.43
C GLN A 38 -40.35 -6.39 8.16
N ARG A 39 -40.74 -5.25 7.59
CA ARG A 39 -40.08 -4.45 6.55
C ARG A 39 -38.56 -4.57 6.72
N ARG A 40 -37.92 -5.36 5.85
CA ARG A 40 -36.46 -5.35 5.72
C ARG A 40 -36.07 -3.99 5.17
N GLU A 41 -35.70 -3.08 6.07
CA GLU A 41 -35.09 -1.83 5.69
C GLU A 41 -33.81 -2.16 4.90
N PRO A 42 -33.64 -1.65 3.67
CA PRO A 42 -32.39 -1.84 2.95
C PRO A 42 -31.33 -1.03 3.69
N THR A 43 -30.44 -1.72 4.41
CA THR A 43 -29.36 -1.09 5.17
C THR A 43 -28.60 -0.14 4.24
N PRO A 44 -28.59 1.18 4.48
CA PRO A 44 -27.84 2.10 3.66
C PRO A 44 -26.35 1.80 3.88
N VAL A 45 -25.75 1.07 2.94
CA VAL A 45 -24.35 0.65 3.03
C VAL A 45 -23.49 1.89 3.23
N LEU A 46 -22.82 1.93 4.39
CA LEU A 46 -22.27 3.17 4.91
C LEU A 46 -21.21 3.74 3.97
N GLN A 47 -21.18 5.07 3.98
CA GLN A 47 -20.03 5.88 3.61
C GLN A 47 -19.60 5.68 2.16
N ALA A 48 -20.03 6.65 1.35
CA ALA A 48 -19.21 7.12 0.25
C ALA A 48 -17.74 7.11 0.70
N ARG A 49 -16.88 6.45 -0.06
CA ARG A 49 -15.43 6.66 0.05
C ARG A 49 -15.20 8.12 -0.34
N VAL A 50 -15.22 8.99 0.66
CA VAL A 50 -14.75 10.36 0.54
C VAL A 50 -13.39 10.22 -0.11
N ASN A 51 -13.24 10.73 -1.32
CA ASN A 51 -12.01 10.59 -2.05
C ASN A 51 -11.05 11.58 -1.41
N ASP A 52 -10.45 11.16 -0.29
CA ASP A 52 -9.30 11.78 0.37
C ASP A 52 -8.12 11.74 -0.59
N LYS A 53 -8.25 12.61 -1.60
CA LYS A 53 -7.16 13.29 -2.26
C LYS A 53 -6.38 13.95 -1.13
N ARG A 54 -5.45 13.17 -0.54
CA ARG A 54 -4.39 13.71 0.31
C ARG A 54 -3.93 14.98 -0.39
N LYS A 55 -4.00 16.10 0.31
CA LYS A 55 -3.41 17.33 -0.18
C LYS A 55 -1.91 17.09 -0.18
N LEU A 56 -1.42 16.47 -1.25
CA LEU A 56 0.00 16.50 -1.62
C LEU A 56 0.40 17.97 -1.46
N PRO A 57 1.43 18.26 -0.65
CA PRO A 57 1.82 19.62 -0.36
C PRO A 57 1.98 20.36 -1.68
N ARG A 58 1.15 21.38 -1.90
CA ARG A 58 1.15 22.15 -3.13
C ARG A 58 2.47 22.88 -3.18
N LEU A 59 3.28 22.58 -4.19
CA LEU A 59 4.49 23.35 -4.41
C LEU A 59 4.12 24.80 -4.67
N SER A 60 4.86 25.71 -4.06
CA SER A 60 4.90 27.09 -4.53
C SER A 60 5.50 27.12 -5.95
N GLU A 61 5.08 28.08 -6.77
CA GLU A 61 5.70 28.33 -8.09
C GLU A 61 7.23 28.58 -7.96
N GLU A 62 7.62 29.14 -6.82
CA GLU A 62 9.00 29.31 -6.35
C GLU A 62 9.75 27.97 -6.19
N GLU A 63 9.14 26.99 -5.50
CA GLU A 63 9.71 25.64 -5.32
C GLU A 63 9.89 24.94 -6.67
N SER A 64 8.84 24.94 -7.50
CA SER A 64 8.89 24.29 -8.81
C SER A 64 9.96 24.91 -9.73
N LYS A 65 10.09 26.25 -9.74
CA LYS A 65 11.14 26.93 -10.50
C LYS A 65 12.53 26.57 -9.99
N THR A 66 12.76 26.60 -8.68
CA THR A 66 14.07 26.26 -8.09
C THR A 66 14.44 24.80 -8.32
N PHE A 67 13.51 23.85 -8.12
CA PHE A 67 13.74 22.43 -8.40
C PHE A 67 14.05 22.18 -9.88
N ARG A 68 13.41 22.91 -10.78
CA ARG A 68 13.70 22.86 -12.21
C ARG A 68 15.09 23.39 -12.55
N GLU A 69 15.46 24.59 -12.09
CA GLU A 69 16.79 25.17 -12.34
C GLU A 69 17.93 24.27 -11.81
N MET A 70 17.74 23.65 -10.64
CA MET A 70 18.70 22.68 -10.10
C MET A 70 18.70 21.33 -10.84
N LEU A 71 17.57 20.89 -11.39
CA LEU A 71 17.53 19.66 -12.19
C LEU A 71 18.18 19.87 -13.56
N GLU A 72 17.98 21.04 -14.19
CA GLU A 72 18.63 21.41 -15.46
C GLU A 72 20.18 21.49 -15.32
N ASP A 73 20.72 21.97 -14.19
CA ASP A 73 22.17 21.94 -13.89
C ASP A 73 22.73 20.52 -13.69
N LEU A 74 21.91 19.58 -13.21
CA LEU A 74 22.32 18.20 -12.98
C LEU A 74 22.34 17.32 -14.24
N ILE A 75 21.69 17.71 -15.35
CA ILE A 75 21.50 16.85 -16.53
C ILE A 75 22.84 16.34 -17.08
N GLY A 76 22.99 15.01 -17.14
CA GLY A 76 24.19 14.34 -17.64
C GLY A 76 25.32 14.20 -16.62
N THR A 77 25.19 14.77 -15.42
CA THR A 77 26.15 14.60 -14.32
C THR A 77 25.89 13.34 -13.49
N ARG A 78 24.64 12.81 -13.50
CA ARG A 78 24.14 11.82 -12.55
C ARG A 78 24.34 12.20 -11.08
N GLY A 79 24.34 13.50 -10.80
CA GLY A 79 24.30 14.06 -9.46
C GLY A 79 22.89 14.13 -8.89
N ALA A 80 22.84 14.41 -7.59
CA ALA A 80 21.66 14.67 -6.81
C ALA A 80 21.94 15.82 -5.83
N TYR A 81 21.01 16.77 -5.74
CA TYR A 81 20.99 17.80 -4.70
C TYR A 81 20.05 17.40 -3.57
N LEU A 82 20.55 17.53 -2.34
CA LEU A 82 19.79 17.33 -1.11
C LEU A 82 19.41 18.71 -0.55
N LEU A 83 18.15 18.89 -0.17
CA LEU A 83 17.59 20.18 0.20
C LEU A 83 16.93 20.17 1.58
N ASP A 84 17.17 21.23 2.34
CA ASP A 84 16.50 21.55 3.59
C ASP A 84 15.06 22.06 3.36
N ASN A 85 14.27 22.15 4.42
CA ASN A 85 12.93 22.76 4.40
C ASN A 85 12.93 24.23 3.93
N LYS A 86 14.09 24.91 3.95
CA LYS A 86 14.30 26.25 3.37
C LYS A 86 14.76 26.26 1.91
N LEU A 87 14.59 25.16 1.16
CA LEU A 87 15.05 25.01 -0.23
C LEU A 87 16.56 25.28 -0.42
N THR A 88 17.33 25.16 0.66
CA THR A 88 18.77 25.39 0.67
C THR A 88 19.49 24.07 0.42
N ILE A 89 20.45 24.06 -0.50
CA ILE A 89 21.24 22.86 -0.82
C ILE A 89 22.10 22.48 0.39
N LEU A 90 21.76 21.36 1.04
CA LEU A 90 22.53 20.74 2.12
C LEU A 90 23.81 20.08 1.60
N GLY A 91 23.77 19.60 0.36
CA GLY A 91 24.94 19.00 -0.31
C GLY A 91 24.60 18.43 -1.68
N LYS A 92 25.64 17.97 -2.38
CA LYS A 92 25.53 17.21 -3.62
C LYS A 92 26.17 15.83 -3.46
N VAL A 93 25.50 14.80 -3.97
CA VAL A 93 25.95 13.40 -3.96
C VAL A 93 25.64 12.75 -5.32
N PRO A 94 26.37 11.73 -5.79
CA PRO A 94 25.97 11.00 -6.98
C PRO A 94 24.71 10.17 -6.71
N VAL A 95 23.90 9.92 -7.74
CA VAL A 95 22.66 9.13 -7.65
C VAL A 95 22.88 7.73 -7.03
N SER A 96 24.07 7.14 -7.24
CA SER A 96 24.45 5.85 -6.63
C SER A 96 24.56 5.88 -5.10
N GLU A 97 24.89 7.03 -4.51
CA GLU A 97 25.07 7.20 -3.06
C GLU A 97 23.85 7.84 -2.38
N LEU A 98 22.97 8.48 -3.15
CA LEU A 98 21.73 9.10 -2.68
C LEU A 98 20.95 8.26 -1.63
N PRO A 99 20.71 6.93 -1.81
CA PRO A 99 20.00 6.15 -0.80
C PRO A 99 20.76 6.02 0.54
N ALA A 100 22.09 5.90 0.49
CA ALA A 100 22.92 5.85 1.68
C ALA A 100 22.95 7.21 2.39
N THR A 101 23.05 8.32 1.63
CA THR A 101 23.03 9.67 2.19
C THR A 101 21.69 10.02 2.83
N LEU A 102 20.56 9.68 2.18
CA LEU A 102 19.22 9.86 2.78
C LEU A 102 19.05 9.06 4.08
N THR A 103 19.62 7.85 4.15
CA THR A 103 19.60 7.03 5.38
C THR A 103 20.47 7.64 6.50
N SER A 104 21.47 8.46 6.15
CA SER A 104 22.39 9.11 7.09
C SER A 104 21.93 10.52 7.51
N LEU A 105 21.19 11.23 6.64
CA LEU A 105 20.72 12.60 6.85
C LEU A 105 19.19 12.68 6.91
N SER A 106 18.63 12.48 8.11
CA SER A 106 17.18 12.54 8.38
C SER A 106 16.58 13.98 8.37
N THR A 107 17.31 14.97 7.89
CA THR A 107 16.87 16.39 7.80
C THR A 107 16.59 16.83 6.36
N VAL A 108 16.59 15.91 5.40
CA VAL A 108 16.34 16.20 3.98
C VAL A 108 14.84 16.34 3.73
N TYR A 109 14.40 17.55 3.37
CA TYR A 109 13.01 17.84 3.00
C TYR A 109 12.70 17.44 1.55
N ALA A 110 13.65 17.68 0.65
CA ALA A 110 13.54 17.35 -0.77
C ALA A 110 14.85 16.81 -1.35
N ALA A 111 14.76 15.93 -2.33
CA ALA A 111 15.90 15.47 -3.12
C ALA A 111 15.60 15.58 -4.62
N VAL A 112 16.51 16.23 -5.36
CA VAL A 112 16.40 16.50 -6.81
C VAL A 112 17.56 15.79 -7.51
N PHE A 113 17.33 14.97 -8.54
CA PHE A 113 18.41 14.20 -9.16
C PHE A 113 18.25 13.85 -10.65
N ASP A 114 19.40 13.73 -11.34
CA ASP A 114 19.51 13.31 -12.74
C ASP A 114 19.37 11.78 -12.85
N GLY A 115 18.12 11.30 -12.89
CA GLY A 115 17.82 9.88 -13.01
C GLY A 115 16.34 9.51 -12.94
N VAL A 116 16.09 8.19 -12.88
CA VAL A 116 14.75 7.59 -12.81
C VAL A 116 14.36 7.28 -11.37
N ILE A 117 13.18 7.70 -10.94
CA ILE A 117 12.60 7.34 -9.64
C ILE A 117 12.16 5.88 -9.67
N GLU A 118 12.79 5.06 -8.84
CA GLU A 118 12.50 3.64 -8.65
C GLU A 118 11.97 3.32 -7.25
N ARG A 119 11.24 2.20 -7.12
CA ARG A 119 10.53 1.82 -5.89
C ARG A 119 11.43 1.69 -4.66
N ASP A 120 12.70 1.35 -4.83
CA ASP A 120 13.62 1.19 -3.70
C ASP A 120 14.07 2.53 -3.13
N LEU A 121 14.46 3.48 -3.99
CA LEU A 121 14.75 4.86 -3.58
C LEU A 121 13.53 5.52 -2.91
N VAL A 122 12.32 5.30 -3.44
CA VAL A 122 11.07 5.77 -2.81
C VAL A 122 10.92 5.23 -1.38
N ARG A 123 11.21 3.95 -1.14
CA ARG A 123 11.15 3.34 0.20
C ARG A 123 12.22 3.85 1.15
N VAL A 124 13.38 4.28 0.64
CA VAL A 124 14.43 4.91 1.44
C VAL A 124 14.03 6.34 1.79
N ALA A 125 13.51 7.11 0.83
CA ALA A 125 12.95 8.44 1.06
C ALA A 125 11.76 8.42 2.05
N GLU A 126 10.86 7.44 1.94
CA GLU A 126 9.76 7.19 2.91
C GLU A 126 10.25 6.87 4.33
N LYS A 127 11.44 6.28 4.49
CA LYS A 127 12.07 6.01 5.80
C LYS A 127 12.86 7.19 6.34
N ALA A 128 13.38 8.04 5.46
CA ALA A 128 14.13 9.25 5.79
C ALA A 128 13.21 10.49 5.97
N GLU A 129 11.89 10.30 5.95
CA GLU A 129 10.85 11.33 6.11
C GLU A 129 10.95 12.49 5.09
N VAL A 130 11.47 12.21 3.90
CA VAL A 130 11.59 13.16 2.78
C VAL A 130 10.21 13.46 2.19
N ASN A 131 9.82 14.74 2.09
CA ASN A 131 8.50 15.13 1.58
C ASN A 131 8.42 15.09 0.04
N PHE A 132 9.50 15.46 -0.65
CA PHE A 132 9.55 15.60 -2.11
C PHE A 132 10.71 14.83 -2.73
N LEU A 133 10.41 14.06 -3.78
CA LEU A 133 11.38 13.34 -4.58
C LEU A 133 11.21 13.74 -6.04
N VAL A 134 12.18 14.48 -6.57
CA VAL A 134 12.17 15.04 -7.93
C VAL A 134 13.24 14.34 -8.76
N GLY A 135 12.86 13.80 -9.91
CA GLY A 135 13.76 13.12 -10.84
C GLY A 135 13.52 13.57 -12.28
N MET A 136 14.31 13.03 -13.21
CA MET A 136 14.07 13.23 -14.63
C MET A 136 12.86 12.41 -15.10
N ASP A 137 12.72 11.19 -14.58
CA ASP A 137 11.69 10.21 -14.93
C ASP A 137 11.15 9.50 -13.68
N SER A 138 9.98 8.85 -13.78
CA SER A 138 9.46 7.99 -12.71
C SER A 138 8.83 6.71 -13.26
N LYS A 139 9.23 5.57 -12.68
CA LYS A 139 8.57 4.26 -12.90
C LYS A 139 7.41 4.01 -11.92
N ILE A 140 7.19 4.89 -10.95
CA ILE A 140 6.25 4.71 -9.83
C ILE A 140 5.16 5.78 -9.88
N LYS A 141 3.90 5.37 -9.69
CA LYS A 141 2.77 6.30 -9.64
C LYS A 141 2.72 7.00 -8.28
N PRO A 142 2.54 8.33 -8.21
CA PRO A 142 2.39 9.06 -6.93
C PRO A 142 1.20 8.57 -6.06
N ALA A 143 0.22 7.88 -6.66
CA ALA A 143 -0.88 7.25 -5.92
C ALA A 143 -0.48 5.99 -5.13
N GLU A 144 0.70 5.43 -5.39
CA GLU A 144 1.23 4.22 -4.71
C GLU A 144 2.23 4.58 -3.59
N THR A 145 2.53 5.87 -3.38
CA THR A 145 3.55 6.38 -2.44
C THR A 145 2.95 7.24 -1.33
N ARG A 146 3.70 7.44 -0.23
CA ARG A 146 3.36 8.43 0.82
C ARG A 146 3.98 9.80 0.56
N ILE A 147 5.14 9.83 -0.11
CA ILE A 147 5.90 11.03 -0.49
C ILE A 147 5.42 11.60 -1.82
N THR A 148 5.66 12.89 -2.05
CA THR A 148 5.36 13.58 -3.31
C THR A 148 6.44 13.23 -4.33
N VAL A 149 6.08 12.44 -5.35
CA VAL A 149 6.96 12.04 -6.45
C VAL A 149 6.68 12.94 -7.65
N MET A 150 7.71 13.62 -8.16
CA MET A 150 7.62 14.53 -9.31
C MET A 150 8.66 14.20 -10.38
N THR A 151 8.41 14.65 -11.61
CA THR A 151 9.40 14.64 -12.70
C THR A 151 9.50 16.01 -13.35
N ILE A 152 10.46 16.21 -14.25
CA ILE A 152 10.57 17.43 -15.07
C ILE A 152 9.26 17.77 -15.83
N ASN A 153 8.42 16.78 -16.15
CA ASN A 153 7.12 16.97 -16.80
C ASN A 153 6.01 17.44 -15.83
N ASP A 154 6.22 17.36 -14.52
CA ASP A 154 5.33 17.91 -13.49
C ASP A 154 5.74 19.34 -13.07
N LEU A 155 6.90 19.80 -13.58
CA LEU A 155 7.52 21.13 -13.37
C LEU A 155 7.47 22.00 -14.65
N GLY A 156 6.50 21.72 -15.55
CA GLY A 156 6.41 22.27 -16.91
C GLY A 156 5.14 23.06 -17.19
#